data_AF-A0A8S3U9K2-F1
#
_entry.id   AF-A0A8S3U9K2-F1
#
_cell.length_a   1.000
_cell.length_b   1.000
_cell.length_c   1.000
_cell.angle_alpha   90.00
_cell.angle_beta   90.00
_cell.angle_gamma   90.00
#
_symmetry.space_group_name_H-M   'P 1'
#
loop_
_entity.id
_entity.type
_entity.pdbx_description
1 polymer ?
#
loop_
_entity_poly.entity_id
_entity_poly.type
_entity_poly.pdbx_seq_one_letter_code
_entity_poly.pdbx_strand_id
1 'polypeptide(L)'
;MDRYKRLKQETQWEVRQANKKYMEEVSTNYKDNSKKFWSYIKSKGQEWTGVAPLKNKLGFLQSDNKSKAEILNDQFQSVFTKENLNNFPNKGKSPYSTMDDIKISTKGVHKLLKNLKPHKATGPDSIPSFILKTAADQLAPFLTDLRTRGIGRFYQERTKSETYGQSFFPKTIRDWNQLPAKTTSADSIEGFRAALKAGSGRK
;
A
#
# COMPACT_ATOMS: atom_id res chain seq x y z
N MET A 1 -26.18 55.42 -13.07
CA MET A 1 -25.10 55.24 -12.07
C MET A 1 -25.62 54.72 -10.72
N ASP A 2 -26.79 55.15 -10.23
CA ASP A 2 -27.25 54.80 -8.87
C ASP A 2 -27.75 53.36 -8.70
N ARG A 3 -28.34 52.76 -9.75
CA ARG A 3 -28.75 51.35 -9.71
C ARG A 3 -27.57 50.39 -9.48
N TYR A 4 -26.46 50.63 -10.16
CA TYR A 4 -25.24 49.84 -9.99
C TYR A 4 -24.66 49.96 -8.58
N LYS A 5 -24.61 51.18 -8.01
CA LYS A 5 -24.12 51.41 -6.66
C LYS A 5 -24.98 50.70 -5.60
N ARG A 6 -26.31 50.75 -5.74
CA ARG A 6 -27.25 50.04 -4.85
C ARG A 6 -27.08 48.54 -4.92
N LEU A 7 -27.09 47.95 -6.12
CA LEU A 7 -26.89 46.51 -6.31
C LEU A 7 -25.54 46.05 -5.74
N LYS A 8 -24.46 46.82 -5.94
CA LYS A 8 -23.15 46.53 -5.36
C LYS A 8 -23.20 46.50 -3.83
N GLN A 9 -23.84 47.48 -3.19
CA GLN A 9 -23.98 47.54 -1.73
C GLN A 9 -24.80 46.36 -1.20
N GLU A 10 -25.90 46.04 -1.87
CA GLU A 10 -26.79 44.93 -1.52
C GLU A 10 -26.05 43.60 -1.59
N THR A 11 -25.37 43.30 -2.69
CA THR A 11 -24.54 42.10 -2.82
C THR A 11 -23.43 42.04 -1.77
N GLN A 12 -22.75 43.16 -1.49
CA GLN A 12 -21.71 43.19 -0.46
C GLN A 12 -22.28 42.95 0.94
N TRP A 13 -23.48 43.46 1.23
CA TRP A 13 -24.16 43.22 2.48
C TRP A 13 -24.56 41.75 2.62
N GLU A 14 -25.17 41.15 1.60
CA GLU A 14 -25.53 39.73 1.59
C GLU A 14 -24.32 38.82 1.78
N VAL A 15 -23.21 39.09 1.08
CA VAL A 15 -21.95 38.34 1.25
C VAL A 15 -21.44 38.42 2.69
N ARG A 16 -21.52 39.59 3.32
CA ARG A 16 -21.13 39.75 4.73
C ARG A 16 -22.05 38.98 5.67
N GLN A 17 -23.37 39.01 5.45
CA GLN A 17 -24.33 38.26 6.27
C GLN A 17 -24.13 36.75 6.12
N ALA A 18 -23.95 36.26 4.89
CA ALA A 18 -23.69 34.85 4.62
C ALA A 18 -22.38 34.38 5.29
N ASN A 19 -21.31 35.17 5.20
CA ASN A 19 -20.04 34.85 5.84
C ASN A 19 -20.14 34.87 7.37
N LYS A 20 -20.88 35.82 7.96
CA LYS A 20 -21.15 35.87 9.40
C LYS A 20 -21.88 34.61 9.88
N LYS A 21 -22.95 34.23 9.18
CA LYS A 21 -23.73 33.01 9.49
C LYS A 21 -22.87 31.75 9.40
N TYR A 22 -22.03 31.64 8.37
CA TYR A 22 -21.10 30.53 8.22
C TYR A 22 -20.07 30.48 9.38
N MET A 23 -19.51 31.61 9.78
CA MET A 23 -18.58 31.67 10.92
C MET A 23 -19.22 31.22 12.23
N GLU A 24 -20.47 31.62 12.48
CA GLU A 24 -21.23 31.21 13.66
C GLU A 24 -21.46 29.69 13.66
N GLU A 25 -21.83 29.09 12.53
CA GLU A 25 -21.99 27.63 12.38
C GLU A 25 -20.68 26.88 12.64
N VAL A 26 -19.57 27.37 12.06
CA VAL A 26 -18.26 26.75 12.21
C VAL A 26 -17.74 26.84 13.65
N SER A 27 -18.06 27.93 14.36
CA SER A 27 -17.62 28.16 15.74
C SER A 27 -18.45 27.39 16.76
N THR A 28 -19.77 27.35 16.58
CA THR A 28 -20.69 26.63 17.48
C THR A 28 -20.48 25.11 17.44
N ASN A 29 -20.22 24.56 16.25
CA ASN A 29 -19.99 23.12 16.07
C ASN A 29 -18.53 22.68 16.26
N TYR A 30 -17.66 23.50 16.86
CA TYR A 30 -16.23 23.17 16.99
C TYR A 30 -15.96 21.85 17.75
N LYS A 31 -16.71 21.58 18.82
CA LYS A 31 -16.53 20.37 19.64
C LYS A 31 -16.90 19.09 18.87
N ASP A 32 -17.95 19.16 18.05
CA ASP A 32 -18.46 18.00 17.30
C ASP A 32 -17.80 17.86 15.92
N ASN A 33 -17.36 18.97 15.32
CA ASN A 33 -16.76 19.01 13.99
C ASN A 33 -15.53 19.94 13.92
N SER A 34 -14.53 19.62 14.72
CA SER A 34 -13.25 20.35 14.77
C SER A 34 -12.56 20.48 13.41
N LYS A 35 -12.79 19.54 12.47
CA LYS A 35 -12.23 19.58 11.11
C LYS A 35 -12.72 20.78 10.30
N LYS A 36 -14.02 21.12 10.33
CA LYS A 36 -14.56 22.29 9.62
C LYS A 36 -13.92 23.58 10.14
N PHE A 37 -13.78 23.70 11.46
CA PHE A 37 -13.13 24.83 12.11
C PHE A 37 -11.65 24.96 11.70
N TRP A 38 -10.87 23.90 11.82
CA TRP A 38 -9.45 23.93 11.42
C TRP A 38 -9.27 24.16 9.92
N SER A 39 -10.19 23.67 9.08
CA SER A 39 -10.19 23.98 7.65
C SER A 39 -10.44 25.47 7.38
N TYR A 40 -11.39 26.09 8.10
CA TYR A 40 -11.65 27.51 7.98
C TYR A 40 -10.45 28.35 8.44
N ILE A 41 -9.88 28.05 9.61
CA ILE A 41 -8.67 28.74 10.12
C ILE A 41 -7.52 28.64 9.11
N LYS A 42 -7.24 27.43 8.58
CA LYS A 42 -6.21 27.24 7.55
C LYS A 42 -6.47 28.02 6.27
N SER A 43 -7.73 28.18 5.85
CA SER A 43 -8.09 28.97 4.67
C SER A 43 -7.85 30.48 4.84
N LYS A 44 -7.83 30.96 6.09
CA LYS A 44 -7.55 32.36 6.44
C LYS A 44 -6.09 32.60 6.78
N GLY A 45 -5.36 31.55 7.19
CA GLY A 45 -3.93 31.61 7.40
C GLY A 45 -3.19 31.87 6.08
N GLN A 46 -2.27 32.82 6.11
CA GLN A 46 -1.32 33.09 5.04
C GLN A 46 -0.01 32.32 5.32
N GLU A 47 -0.10 31.07 5.78
CA GLU A 47 1.10 30.29 6.01
C GLU A 47 1.67 29.85 4.65
N TRP A 48 2.93 30.18 4.43
CA TRP A 48 3.77 29.56 3.40
C TRP A 48 4.01 28.09 3.78
N THR A 49 2.98 27.25 3.73
CA THR A 49 3.13 25.81 3.94
C THR A 49 3.64 25.20 2.63
N GLY A 50 4.95 25.31 2.40
CA GLY A 50 5.58 24.75 1.21
C GLY A 50 7.09 24.84 1.26
N VAL A 51 7.76 23.83 0.72
CA VAL A 51 9.20 23.92 0.45
C VAL A 51 9.41 25.06 -0.55
N ALA A 52 10.25 26.03 -0.18
CA ALA A 52 10.64 27.12 -1.05
C ALA A 52 11.17 26.59 -2.39
N PRO A 53 11.07 27.36 -3.49
CA PRO A 53 11.59 26.91 -4.77
C PRO A 53 13.06 26.47 -4.65
N LEU A 54 13.38 25.30 -5.19
CA LEU A 54 14.70 24.69 -5.09
C LEU A 54 15.47 24.87 -6.39
N LYS A 55 16.79 25.03 -6.31
CA LYS A 55 17.63 25.04 -7.51
C LYS A 55 17.94 23.61 -7.92
N ASN A 56 17.79 23.31 -9.21
CA ASN A 56 18.26 22.06 -9.77
C ASN A 56 19.80 22.09 -9.98
N LYS A 57 20.37 20.97 -10.40
CA LYS A 57 21.82 20.82 -10.68
C LYS A 57 22.32 21.78 -11.77
N LEU A 58 21.43 22.25 -12.65
CA LEU A 58 21.71 23.21 -13.72
C LEU A 58 21.59 24.67 -13.26
N GLY A 59 21.23 24.92 -12.00
CA GLY A 59 21.08 26.26 -11.41
C GLY A 59 19.69 26.91 -11.61
N PHE A 60 18.76 26.26 -12.31
CA PHE A 60 17.40 26.77 -12.53
C PHE A 60 16.51 26.54 -11.32
N LEU A 61 15.68 27.54 -11.01
CA LEU A 61 14.75 27.51 -9.90
C LEU A 61 13.49 26.71 -10.26
N GLN A 62 13.15 25.72 -9.44
CA GLN A 62 11.98 24.86 -9.60
C GLN A 62 10.97 25.16 -8.49
N SER A 63 9.78 25.62 -8.89
CA SER A 63 8.67 25.94 -7.98
C SER A 63 7.64 24.80 -7.89
N ASP A 64 7.59 23.92 -8.90
CA ASP A 64 6.64 22.82 -8.97
C ASP A 64 6.99 21.71 -7.95
N ASN A 65 5.96 21.02 -7.45
CA ASN A 65 6.15 20.04 -6.38
C ASN A 65 6.86 18.77 -6.83
N LYS A 66 6.73 18.38 -8.10
CA LYS A 66 7.34 17.16 -8.63
C LYS A 66 8.85 17.33 -8.74
N SER A 67 9.30 18.39 -9.40
CA SER A 67 10.73 18.71 -9.54
C SER A 67 11.39 18.95 -8.19
N LYS A 68 10.70 19.61 -7.24
CA LYS A 68 11.22 19.76 -5.87
C LYS A 68 11.43 18.41 -5.18
N ALA A 69 10.49 17.49 -5.31
CA ALA A 69 10.61 16.15 -4.74
C ALA A 69 11.76 15.36 -5.39
N GLU A 70 11.92 15.46 -6.71
CA GLU A 70 13.02 14.83 -7.45
C GLU A 70 14.39 15.39 -7.03
N ILE A 71 14.52 16.72 -6.89
CA ILE A 71 15.77 17.37 -6.41
C ILE A 71 16.13 16.88 -5.00
N LEU A 72 15.16 16.82 -4.10
CA LEU A 72 15.39 16.33 -2.74
C LEU A 72 15.75 14.84 -2.72
N ASN A 73 15.08 14.02 -3.54
CA ASN A 73 15.37 12.60 -3.66
C ASN A 73 16.79 12.37 -4.20
N ASP A 74 17.21 13.12 -5.22
CA ASP A 74 18.56 13.08 -5.78
C ASP A 74 19.61 13.44 -4.72
N GLN A 75 19.36 14.51 -3.97
CA GLN A 75 20.26 14.93 -2.89
C GLN A 75 20.33 13.86 -1.80
N PHE A 76 19.19 13.31 -1.40
CA PHE A 76 19.11 12.27 -0.39
C PHE A 76 19.81 10.99 -0.85
N GLN A 77 19.64 10.61 -2.13
CA GLN A 77 20.35 9.48 -2.75
C GLN A 77 21.87 9.69 -2.73
N SER A 78 22.33 10.92 -2.98
CA SER A 78 23.77 11.23 -3.07
C SER A 78 24.54 11.06 -1.77
N VAL A 79 23.87 11.22 -0.62
CA VAL A 79 24.50 11.09 0.70
C VAL A 79 24.53 9.65 1.21
N PHE A 80 23.87 8.71 0.54
CA PHE A 80 23.97 7.30 0.90
C PHE A 80 25.32 6.71 0.49
N THR A 81 25.82 5.82 1.34
CA THR A 81 26.97 4.98 1.08
C THR A 81 26.70 4.04 -0.10
N LYS A 82 27.58 4.05 -1.10
CA LYS A 82 27.60 3.03 -2.16
C LYS A 82 28.33 1.81 -1.62
N GLU A 83 27.58 0.84 -1.10
CA GLU A 83 28.18 -0.38 -0.56
C GLU A 83 28.85 -1.23 -1.66
N ASN A 84 30.01 -1.78 -1.35
CA ASN A 84 30.72 -2.70 -2.23
C ASN A 84 30.17 -4.12 -2.03
N LEU A 85 29.35 -4.59 -2.98
CA LEU A 85 28.70 -5.90 -2.93
C LEU A 85 29.66 -7.08 -3.09
N ASN A 86 30.92 -6.83 -3.47
CA ASN A 86 31.90 -7.89 -3.75
C ASN A 86 32.68 -8.34 -2.50
N ASN A 87 32.59 -7.60 -1.38
CA ASN A 87 33.37 -7.89 -0.18
C ASN A 87 32.48 -7.88 1.07
N PHE A 88 31.50 -8.77 1.12
CA PHE A 88 30.73 -9.00 2.33
C PHE A 88 31.56 -9.82 3.32
N PRO A 89 31.82 -9.32 4.55
CA PRO A 89 32.45 -10.14 5.57
C PRO A 89 31.55 -11.32 5.90
N ASN A 90 32.07 -12.55 5.77
CA ASN A 90 31.36 -13.75 6.15
C ASN A 90 31.16 -13.75 7.68
N LYS A 91 29.93 -13.49 8.12
CA LYS A 91 29.55 -13.45 9.54
C LYS A 91 29.48 -14.83 10.20
N GLY A 92 29.85 -15.90 9.47
CA GLY A 92 29.78 -17.27 9.95
C GLY A 92 28.35 -17.73 10.19
N LYS A 93 28.19 -18.85 10.90
CA LYS A 93 26.87 -19.33 11.31
C LYS A 93 26.37 -18.47 12.47
N SER A 94 25.10 -18.07 12.40
CA SER A 94 24.44 -17.35 13.51
C SER A 94 24.55 -18.16 14.80
N PRO A 95 24.92 -17.53 15.95
CA PRO A 95 24.89 -18.20 17.25
C PRO A 95 23.47 -18.44 17.75
N TYR A 96 22.47 -17.80 17.12
CA TYR A 96 21.06 -17.93 17.45
C TYR A 96 20.36 -18.96 16.56
N SER A 97 19.40 -19.67 17.14
CA SER A 97 18.53 -20.59 16.42
C SER A 97 17.75 -19.87 15.31
N THR A 98 17.46 -20.60 14.23
CA THR A 98 16.58 -20.11 13.17
C THR A 98 15.23 -19.72 13.76
N MET A 99 14.67 -18.61 13.29
CA MET A 99 13.34 -18.15 13.68
C MET A 99 12.28 -19.19 13.27
N ASP A 100 11.30 -19.42 14.14
CA ASP A 100 10.16 -20.28 13.86
C ASP A 100 9.34 -19.80 12.66
N ASP A 101 8.63 -20.74 12.04
CA ASP A 101 7.72 -20.45 10.93
C ASP A 101 6.63 -19.44 11.34
N ILE A 102 6.48 -18.40 10.53
CA ILE A 102 5.46 -17.36 10.74
C ILE A 102 4.08 -17.95 10.47
N LYS A 103 3.27 -18.07 11.52
CA LYS A 103 1.87 -18.51 11.42
C LYS A 103 0.96 -17.33 11.08
N ILE A 104 0.50 -17.29 9.82
CA ILE A 104 -0.47 -16.30 9.36
C ILE A 104 -1.87 -16.89 9.53
N SER A 105 -2.74 -16.20 10.28
CA SER A 105 -4.13 -16.62 10.49
C SER A 105 -5.10 -15.74 9.73
N THR A 106 -6.17 -16.34 9.20
CA THR A 106 -7.24 -15.61 8.50
C THR A 106 -7.87 -14.54 9.36
N LYS A 107 -8.07 -14.81 10.66
CA LYS A 107 -8.57 -13.83 11.62
C LYS A 107 -7.62 -12.64 11.79
N GLY A 108 -6.32 -12.90 11.83
CA GLY A 108 -5.30 -11.85 11.91
C GLY A 108 -5.31 -10.96 10.67
N VAL A 109 -5.29 -11.57 9.48
CA VAL A 109 -5.35 -10.84 8.20
C VAL A 109 -6.64 -10.03 8.07
N HIS A 110 -7.78 -10.62 8.40
CA HIS A 110 -9.08 -9.93 8.42
C HIS A 110 -9.08 -8.71 9.34
N LYS A 111 -8.58 -8.87 10.58
CA LYS A 111 -8.45 -7.77 11.55
C LYS A 111 -7.57 -6.64 10.99
N LEU A 112 -6.46 -6.97 10.34
CA LEU A 112 -5.58 -5.98 9.71
C LEU A 112 -6.30 -5.22 8.59
N LEU A 113 -7.02 -5.92 7.70
CA LEU A 113 -7.78 -5.31 6.61
C LEU A 113 -8.90 -4.40 7.13
N LYS A 114 -9.67 -4.83 8.15
CA LYS A 114 -10.72 -4.00 8.75
C LYS A 114 -10.17 -2.77 9.47
N ASN A 115 -8.94 -2.85 10.00
CA ASN A 115 -8.30 -1.72 10.69
C ASN A 115 -7.61 -0.73 9.75
N LEU A 116 -7.64 -0.95 8.43
CA LEU A 116 -7.12 0.03 7.47
C LEU A 116 -7.86 1.37 7.58
N LYS A 117 -7.11 2.46 7.39
CA LYS A 117 -7.64 3.82 7.34
C LYS A 117 -8.11 4.11 5.90
N PRO A 118 -9.43 4.25 5.64
CA PRO A 118 -9.99 4.23 4.28
C PRO A 118 -9.59 5.43 3.40
N HIS A 119 -9.18 6.54 4.01
CA HIS A 119 -8.79 7.77 3.31
C HIS A 119 -7.27 7.95 3.23
N LYS A 120 -6.50 6.85 3.31
CA LYS A 120 -5.06 6.91 3.08
C LYS A 120 -4.74 6.92 1.59
N ALA A 121 -3.60 7.53 1.28
CA ALA A 121 -3.07 7.59 -0.08
C ALA A 121 -2.90 6.17 -0.63
N THR A 122 -3.28 6.03 -1.89
CA THR A 122 -3.17 4.79 -2.64
C THR A 122 -1.71 4.47 -2.93
N GLY A 123 -1.35 3.19 -2.88
CA GLY A 123 -0.01 2.71 -3.21
C GLY A 123 0.28 2.74 -4.71
N PRO A 124 1.46 2.25 -5.14
CA PRO A 124 1.80 2.11 -6.56
C PRO A 124 0.89 1.13 -7.31
N ASP A 125 0.17 0.27 -6.58
CA ASP A 125 -0.85 -0.64 -7.11
C ASP A 125 -2.14 0.07 -7.53
N SER A 126 -2.29 1.36 -7.22
CA SER A 126 -3.52 2.13 -7.50
C SER A 126 -4.78 1.55 -6.84
N ILE A 127 -4.66 0.76 -5.76
CA ILE A 127 -5.79 0.17 -5.01
C ILE A 127 -6.09 0.97 -3.73
N PRO A 128 -7.22 1.69 -3.65
CA PRO A 128 -7.59 2.42 -2.45
C PRO A 128 -7.80 1.49 -1.24
N SER A 129 -7.31 1.93 -0.08
CA SER A 129 -7.44 1.22 1.19
C SER A 129 -8.89 0.91 1.61
N PHE A 130 -9.88 1.73 1.18
CA PHE A 130 -11.28 1.46 1.47
C PHE A 130 -11.79 0.18 0.79
N ILE A 131 -11.29 -0.15 -0.41
CA ILE A 131 -11.68 -1.37 -1.14
C ILE A 131 -11.20 -2.61 -0.38
N LEU A 132 -9.96 -2.58 0.11
CA LEU A 132 -9.39 -3.66 0.91
C LEU A 132 -10.17 -3.87 2.21
N LYS A 133 -10.65 -2.77 2.81
CA LYS A 133 -11.44 -2.79 4.03
C LYS A 133 -12.86 -3.32 3.82
N THR A 134 -13.52 -2.94 2.73
CA THR A 134 -14.87 -3.43 2.40
C THR A 134 -14.84 -4.89 1.99
N ALA A 135 -13.88 -5.28 1.15
CA ALA A 135 -13.70 -6.65 0.68
C ALA A 135 -12.95 -7.57 1.67
N ALA A 136 -12.69 -7.12 2.90
CA ALA A 136 -11.89 -7.85 3.88
C ALA A 136 -12.39 -9.28 4.16
N ASP A 137 -13.71 -9.47 4.17
CA ASP A 137 -14.33 -10.78 4.42
C ASP A 137 -14.00 -11.81 3.33
N GLN A 138 -13.95 -11.34 2.07
CA GLN A 138 -13.59 -12.18 0.93
C GLN A 138 -12.07 -12.32 0.81
N LEU A 139 -11.31 -11.23 0.97
CA LEU A 139 -9.86 -11.21 0.73
C LEU A 139 -9.06 -11.91 1.82
N ALA A 140 -9.49 -11.89 3.08
CA ALA A 140 -8.75 -12.49 4.19
C ALA A 140 -8.36 -13.96 3.98
N PRO A 141 -9.26 -14.89 3.58
CA PRO A 141 -8.89 -16.28 3.32
C PRO A 141 -7.91 -16.41 2.15
N PHE A 142 -8.12 -15.67 1.04
CA PHE A 142 -7.22 -15.72 -0.12
C PHE A 142 -5.81 -15.23 0.22
N LEU A 143 -5.70 -14.09 0.93
CA LEU A 143 -4.40 -13.51 1.29
C LEU A 143 -3.65 -14.35 2.34
N THR A 144 -4.38 -15.02 3.23
CA THR A 144 -3.78 -15.98 4.17
C THR A 144 -3.20 -17.16 3.42
N ASP A 145 -3.99 -17.76 2.52
CA ASP A 145 -3.58 -18.91 1.74
C ASP A 145 -2.38 -18.59 0.83
N LEU A 146 -2.40 -17.44 0.15
CA LEU A 146 -1.32 -16.97 -0.72
C LEU A 146 0.04 -16.94 -0.01
N ARG A 147 0.08 -16.49 1.25
CA ARG A 147 1.35 -16.34 1.96
C ARG A 147 1.78 -17.57 2.75
N THR A 148 0.84 -18.34 3.30
CA THR A 148 1.15 -19.60 4.00
C THR A 148 1.66 -20.68 3.03
N ARG A 149 1.32 -20.58 1.74
CA ARG A 149 1.68 -21.57 0.73
C ARG A 149 3.04 -21.36 0.06
N GLY A 150 3.74 -20.27 0.37
CA GLY A 150 5.00 -19.90 -0.25
C GLY A 150 4.85 -19.62 -1.75
N ILE A 151 5.88 -19.04 -2.37
CA ILE A 151 5.92 -18.64 -3.79
C ILE A 151 5.75 -19.84 -4.75
N GLY A 152 5.66 -21.09 -4.24
CA GLY A 152 5.73 -22.32 -5.01
C GLY A 152 4.47 -23.20 -5.03
N ARG A 153 3.29 -22.75 -4.58
CA ARG A 153 2.05 -23.57 -4.63
C ARG A 153 0.95 -22.84 -5.39
N PHE A 154 0.37 -23.51 -6.38
CA PHE A 154 -0.64 -22.94 -7.27
C PHE A 154 -2.04 -23.01 -6.67
N TYR A 155 -2.90 -22.04 -7.00
CA TYR A 155 -4.30 -22.04 -6.60
C TYR A 155 -5.03 -23.24 -7.21
N GLN A 156 -5.66 -24.07 -6.36
CA GLN A 156 -6.46 -25.21 -6.82
C GLN A 156 -7.93 -24.80 -6.92
N GLU A 157 -8.43 -24.68 -8.14
CA GLU A 157 -9.83 -24.36 -8.41
C GLU A 157 -10.77 -25.48 -7.95
N ARG A 158 -11.92 -25.12 -7.36
CA ARG A 158 -12.95 -26.08 -6.96
C ARG A 158 -13.66 -26.60 -8.21
N THR A 159 -13.37 -27.83 -8.59
CA THR A 159 -14.00 -28.50 -9.73
C THR A 159 -15.28 -29.20 -9.30
N LYS A 160 -16.39 -28.95 -10.01
CA LYS A 160 -17.70 -29.59 -9.75
C LYS A 160 -17.90 -30.89 -10.54
N SER A 161 -17.16 -31.05 -11.64
CA SER A 161 -17.16 -32.24 -12.48
C SER A 161 -15.86 -33.00 -12.32
N GLU A 162 -15.97 -34.32 -12.14
CA GLU A 162 -14.81 -35.22 -12.06
C GLU A 162 -13.98 -35.21 -13.35
N THR A 163 -14.60 -35.08 -14.51
CA THR A 163 -13.90 -35.02 -15.80
C THR A 163 -12.96 -33.82 -15.90
N TYR A 164 -13.42 -32.63 -15.48
CA TYR A 164 -12.56 -31.44 -15.43
C TYR A 164 -11.54 -31.53 -14.29
N GLY A 165 -11.94 -32.04 -13.12
CA GLY A 165 -11.07 -32.23 -11.97
C GLY A 165 -9.90 -33.20 -12.21
N GLN A 166 -10.05 -34.15 -13.13
CA GLN A 166 -8.99 -35.09 -13.54
C GLN A 166 -8.26 -34.67 -14.82
N SER A 167 -8.67 -33.56 -15.46
CA SER A 167 -7.97 -33.03 -16.63
C SER A 167 -6.57 -32.49 -16.25
N PHE A 168 -5.72 -32.30 -17.26
CA PHE A 168 -4.31 -31.97 -17.06
C PHE A 168 -4.08 -30.79 -16.11
N PHE A 169 -4.81 -29.68 -16.26
CA PHE A 169 -4.54 -28.47 -15.47
C PHE A 169 -4.92 -28.60 -13.98
N PRO A 170 -6.14 -29.01 -13.59
CA PRO A 170 -6.49 -29.14 -12.17
C PRO A 170 -5.75 -30.30 -11.49
N LYS A 171 -5.40 -31.35 -12.24
CA LYS A 171 -4.63 -32.49 -11.74
C LYS A 171 -3.17 -32.12 -11.47
N THR A 172 -2.49 -31.48 -12.42
CA THR A 172 -1.08 -31.06 -12.25
C THR A 172 -0.90 -30.05 -11.13
N ILE A 173 -1.84 -29.12 -10.94
CA ILE A 173 -1.85 -28.19 -9.81
C ILE A 173 -1.94 -28.95 -8.47
N ARG A 174 -2.79 -29.97 -8.40
CA ARG A 174 -2.95 -30.81 -7.20
C ARG A 174 -1.68 -31.60 -6.91
N ASP A 175 -1.12 -32.24 -7.93
CA ASP A 175 0.11 -33.02 -7.81
C ASP A 175 1.28 -32.12 -7.40
N TRP A 176 1.41 -30.94 -8.00
CA TRP A 176 2.42 -29.94 -7.63
C TRP A 176 2.29 -29.47 -6.19
N ASN A 177 1.06 -29.20 -5.73
CA ASN A 177 0.81 -28.78 -4.34
C ASN A 177 1.09 -29.87 -3.31
N GLN A 178 1.06 -31.14 -3.71
CA GLN A 178 1.40 -32.28 -2.86
C GLN A 178 2.91 -32.54 -2.77
N LEU A 179 3.72 -31.88 -3.61
CA LEU A 179 5.17 -32.03 -3.55
C LEU A 179 5.75 -31.40 -2.28
N PRO A 180 6.81 -32.00 -1.70
CA PRO A 180 7.55 -31.39 -0.59
C PRO A 180 8.13 -30.03 -0.99
N ALA A 181 8.15 -29.09 -0.05
CA ALA A 181 8.71 -27.75 -0.28
C ALA A 181 10.18 -27.78 -0.76
N LYS A 182 10.96 -28.76 -0.28
CA LYS A 182 12.34 -29.02 -0.73
C LYS A 182 12.42 -29.37 -2.23
N THR A 183 11.39 -30.01 -2.77
CA THR A 183 11.31 -30.35 -4.19
C THR A 183 10.88 -29.12 -4.99
N THR A 184 9.83 -28.41 -4.57
CA THR A 184 9.29 -27.26 -5.32
C THR A 184 10.21 -26.04 -5.33
N SER A 185 11.12 -25.93 -4.35
CA SER A 185 12.06 -24.81 -4.22
C SER A 185 13.48 -25.17 -4.67
N ALA A 186 13.65 -26.18 -5.52
CA ALA A 186 14.97 -26.56 -6.02
C ALA A 186 15.53 -25.51 -7.01
N ASP A 187 16.79 -25.12 -6.82
CA ASP A 187 17.43 -24.07 -7.61
C ASP A 187 17.85 -24.50 -9.03
N SER A 188 17.72 -25.79 -9.36
CA SER A 188 18.03 -26.34 -10.68
C SER A 188 17.07 -27.46 -11.09
N ILE A 189 16.90 -27.64 -12.41
CA ILE A 189 16.06 -28.70 -12.99
C ILE A 189 16.55 -30.10 -12.59
N GLU A 190 17.87 -30.28 -12.49
CA GLU A 190 18.49 -31.54 -12.06
C GLU A 190 18.23 -31.82 -10.58
N GLY A 191 18.31 -30.78 -9.73
CA GLY A 191 17.96 -30.86 -8.32
C GLY A 191 16.49 -31.20 -8.11
N PHE A 192 15.60 -30.60 -8.90
CA PHE A 192 14.17 -30.91 -8.90
C PHE A 192 13.91 -32.38 -9.27
N ARG A 193 14.52 -32.87 -10.36
CA ARG A 193 14.39 -34.27 -10.82
C ARG A 193 14.93 -35.27 -9.81
N ALA A 194 16.06 -34.97 -9.16
CA ALA A 194 16.63 -35.81 -8.12
C ALA A 194 15.72 -35.87 -6.88
N ALA A 195 15.16 -34.73 -6.46
CA ALA A 195 14.24 -34.65 -5.33
C ALA A 195 12.91 -35.38 -5.59
N LEU A 196 12.39 -35.34 -6.82
CA LEU A 196 11.21 -36.13 -7.23
C LEU A 196 11.48 -37.64 -7.15
N LYS A 197 12.63 -38.09 -7.65
CA LYS A 197 13.01 -39.52 -7.61
C LYS A 197 13.22 -40.02 -6.18
N ALA A 198 13.81 -39.19 -5.32
CA ALA A 198 14.02 -39.53 -3.90
C ALA A 198 12.69 -39.65 -3.12
N GLY A 199 11.65 -38.89 -3.49
CA GLY A 199 10.33 -38.94 -2.86
C GLY A 199 9.41 -40.06 -3.35
N SER A 200 9.65 -40.57 -4.57
CA SER A 200 8.84 -41.63 -5.20
C SER A 200 9.18 -43.04 -4.69
N GLY A 201 10.18 -43.19 -3.81
CA GLY A 201 10.66 -44.47 -3.29
C GLY A 201 9.93 -44.96 -2.03
N ARG A 202 8.60 -44.88 -1.97
CA ARG A 202 7.76 -45.64 -1.01
C ARG A 202 6.36 -45.89 -1.57
N LYS A 203 6.23 -46.97 -2.34
CA LYS A 203 5.28 -48.08 -2.15
C LYS A 203 5.62 -49.18 -3.14
#